data_AF-A0A348W1J4-F1
#
_entry.id   AF-A0A348W1J4-F1
#
_cell.length_a   1.000
_cell.length_b   1.000
_cell.length_c   1.000
_cell.angle_alpha   90.00
_cell.angle_beta   90.00
_cell.angle_gamma   90.00
#
_symmetry.space_group_name_H-M   'P 1'
#
loop_
_entity.id
_entity.type
_entity.pdbx_description
1 polymer ?
#
loop_
_entity_poly.entity_id
_entity_poly.type
_entity_poly.pdbx_seq_one_letter_code
_entity_poly.pdbx_strand_id
1 'polypeptide(L)'
;MLKFIFLKSEKSIKNIIEIIFYVLVTLIISLLMPGDLSATVISTMIGFVLSTFLIKIINLLFGSLEDKIKVSGDTSELLKLYNADPSYKKIVELNGTKNTFIYHEIFVNDGKHKFEVIDDKDEYFELSGLIENNFTDLYSIHSRSTKSNEDTIRLDSVKVLDDKVVFYTLRSNFYNHLVTNRAIDYKIVDNLRLRDIYEHGPYIGSLENSKLSNHVGINALVFLNNNLLLIPRRAGDSTISKNVLRLQ
;
A
#
# COMPACT_ATOMS: atom_id res chain seq x y z
N MET A 1 -21.11 3.37 -13.08
CA MET A 1 -21.52 3.71 -11.70
C MET A 1 -22.39 2.62 -11.06
N LEU A 2 -23.41 2.08 -11.73
CA LEU A 2 -24.24 0.98 -11.18
C LEU A 2 -23.45 -0.31 -10.86
N LYS A 3 -22.54 -0.76 -11.73
CA LYS A 3 -21.73 -1.99 -11.51
C LYS A 3 -20.89 -1.96 -10.22
N PHE A 4 -20.41 -0.78 -9.82
CA PHE A 4 -19.55 -0.60 -8.65
C PHE A 4 -20.34 -0.58 -7.33
N ILE A 5 -21.56 -0.05 -7.37
CA ILE A 5 -22.52 -0.14 -6.26
C ILE A 5 -22.96 -1.60 -6.06
N PHE A 6 -23.12 -2.35 -7.16
CA PHE A 6 -23.50 -3.76 -7.14
C PHE A 6 -22.43 -4.68 -6.51
N LEU A 7 -21.14 -4.46 -6.78
CA LEU A 7 -20.07 -5.28 -6.20
C LEU A 7 -19.87 -5.05 -4.68
N LYS A 8 -20.03 -3.79 -4.23
CA LYS A 8 -19.99 -3.46 -2.80
C LYS A 8 -21.26 -3.92 -2.06
N SER A 9 -22.39 -3.97 -2.77
CA SER A 9 -23.62 -4.57 -2.23
C SER A 9 -23.50 -6.09 -2.17
N GLU A 10 -22.93 -6.78 -3.16
CA GLU A 10 -22.77 -8.25 -3.14
C GLU A 10 -21.97 -8.76 -1.94
N LYS A 11 -20.83 -8.14 -1.62
CA LYS A 11 -20.00 -8.56 -0.47
C LYS A 11 -20.70 -8.29 0.86
N SER A 12 -21.44 -7.18 0.95
CA SER A 12 -22.25 -6.83 2.13
C SER A 12 -23.49 -7.73 2.27
N ILE A 13 -24.13 -8.08 1.15
CA ILE A 13 -25.28 -8.98 1.06
C ILE A 13 -24.86 -10.40 1.43
N LYS A 14 -23.72 -10.90 0.92
CA LYS A 14 -23.15 -12.20 1.32
C LYS A 14 -22.90 -12.25 2.83
N ASN A 15 -22.34 -11.20 3.41
CA ASN A 15 -22.11 -11.11 4.86
C ASN A 15 -23.42 -11.17 5.66
N ILE A 16 -24.49 -10.50 5.20
CA ILE A 16 -25.81 -10.52 5.84
C ILE A 16 -26.44 -11.92 5.70
N ILE A 17 -26.35 -12.54 4.52
CA ILE A 17 -26.85 -13.89 4.26
C ILE A 17 -26.14 -14.92 5.14
N GLU A 18 -24.81 -14.83 5.30
CA GLU A 18 -24.04 -15.68 6.22
C GLU A 18 -24.52 -15.55 7.67
N ILE A 19 -24.72 -14.32 8.16
CA ILE A 19 -25.21 -14.08 9.53
C ILE A 19 -26.61 -14.66 9.71
N ILE A 20 -27.52 -14.42 8.75
CA ILE A 20 -28.88 -14.96 8.77
C ILE A 20 -28.83 -16.50 8.76
N PHE A 21 -27.96 -17.10 7.95
CA PHE A 21 -27.76 -18.54 7.88
C PHE A 21 -27.29 -19.11 9.23
N TYR A 22 -26.30 -18.50 9.88
CA TYR A 22 -25.85 -18.94 11.21
C TYR A 22 -26.95 -18.85 12.26
N VAL A 23 -27.75 -17.78 12.26
CA VAL A 23 -28.89 -17.61 13.18
C VAL A 23 -29.94 -18.69 12.93
N LEU A 24 -30.28 -18.98 11.68
CA LEU A 24 -31.25 -20.02 11.30
C LEU A 24 -30.79 -21.43 11.71
N VAL A 25 -29.52 -21.77 11.45
CA VAL A 25 -28.95 -23.06 11.86
C VAL A 25 -28.97 -23.19 13.39
N THR A 26 -28.65 -22.12 14.11
CA THR A 26 -28.72 -22.09 15.59
C THR A 26 -30.14 -22.35 16.08
N LEU A 27 -31.13 -21.69 15.47
CA LEU A 27 -32.54 -21.85 15.81
C LEU A 27 -33.00 -23.30 15.57
N ILE A 28 -32.65 -23.89 14.42
CA ILE A 28 -33.00 -25.27 14.08
C ILE A 28 -32.38 -26.26 15.07
N ILE A 29 -31.09 -26.11 15.40
CA ILE A 29 -30.43 -26.99 16.37
C ILE A 29 -31.04 -26.84 17.76
N SER A 30 -31.38 -25.61 18.18
CA SER A 30 -32.03 -25.36 19.47
C SER A 30 -33.42 -26.01 19.62
N LEU A 31 -34.15 -26.17 18.50
CA LEU A 31 -35.46 -26.82 18.46
C LEU A 31 -35.36 -28.36 18.45
N LEU A 32 -34.23 -28.91 18.00
CA LEU A 32 -34.02 -30.35 17.84
C LEU A 32 -33.30 -31.01 19.03
N MET A 33 -32.71 -30.24 19.95
CA MET A 33 -31.91 -30.76 21.06
C MET A 33 -32.61 -30.67 22.42
N PRO A 34 -32.41 -31.67 23.31
CA PRO A 34 -32.92 -31.63 24.69
C PRO A 34 -32.29 -30.48 25.50
N GLY A 35 -33.04 -29.94 26.45
CA GLY A 35 -32.85 -28.60 27.05
C GLY A 35 -31.47 -28.25 27.62
N ASP A 36 -30.74 -29.21 28.19
CA ASP A 36 -29.40 -28.94 28.74
C ASP A 36 -28.31 -28.93 27.66
N LEU A 37 -28.44 -29.78 26.64
CA LEU A 37 -27.53 -29.82 25.50
C LEU A 37 -27.74 -28.60 24.59
N SER A 38 -28.98 -28.14 24.47
CA SER A 38 -29.32 -26.96 23.68
C SER A 38 -28.68 -25.69 24.26
N ALA A 39 -28.63 -25.52 25.59
CA ALA A 39 -28.02 -24.35 26.22
C ALA A 39 -26.52 -24.19 25.90
N THR A 40 -25.74 -25.27 25.97
CA THR A 40 -24.29 -25.24 25.66
C THR A 40 -24.02 -25.00 24.17
N VAL A 41 -24.83 -25.61 23.29
CA VAL A 41 -24.70 -25.41 21.84
C VAL A 41 -25.09 -23.97 21.47
N ILE A 42 -26.18 -23.45 22.02
CA ILE A 42 -26.62 -22.07 21.82
C ILE A 42 -25.55 -21.08 22.29
N SER A 43 -24.97 -21.28 23.48
CA SER A 43 -23.93 -20.36 24.00
C SER A 43 -22.67 -20.36 23.14
N THR A 44 -22.25 -21.52 22.64
CA THR A 44 -21.08 -21.65 21.74
C THR A 44 -21.36 -20.98 20.39
N MET A 45 -22.56 -21.15 19.83
CA MET A 45 -22.94 -20.52 18.56
C MET A 45 -23.09 -19.01 18.68
N ILE A 46 -23.66 -18.51 19.77
CA ILE A 46 -23.70 -17.07 20.07
C ILE A 46 -22.28 -16.52 20.18
N GLY A 47 -21.38 -17.22 20.88
CA GLY A 47 -19.96 -16.87 20.96
C GLY A 47 -19.33 -16.75 19.57
N PHE A 48 -19.51 -17.74 18.70
CA PHE A 48 -19.00 -17.73 17.33
C PHE A 48 -19.55 -16.57 16.48
N VAL A 49 -20.87 -16.32 16.53
CA VAL A 49 -21.50 -15.20 15.81
C VAL A 49 -20.98 -13.86 16.32
N LEU A 50 -20.85 -13.69 17.64
CA LEU A 50 -20.28 -12.46 18.22
C LEU A 50 -18.82 -12.28 17.84
N SER A 51 -17.99 -13.33 17.88
CA SER A 51 -16.58 -13.26 17.48
C SER A 51 -16.44 -12.88 16.01
N THR A 52 -17.19 -13.50 15.10
CA THR A 52 -17.15 -13.17 13.67
C THR A 52 -17.64 -11.74 13.39
N PHE A 53 -18.68 -11.29 14.09
CA PHE A 53 -19.18 -9.91 14.00
C PHE A 53 -18.14 -8.90 14.50
N LEU A 54 -17.53 -9.14 15.66
CA LEU A 54 -16.46 -8.30 16.22
C LEU A 54 -15.26 -8.23 15.27
N ILE A 55 -14.82 -9.36 14.71
CA ILE A 55 -13.74 -9.40 13.71
C ILE A 55 -14.10 -8.55 12.49
N LYS A 56 -15.34 -8.62 11.99
CA LYS A 56 -15.80 -7.80 10.86
C LYS A 56 -15.80 -6.29 11.21
N ILE A 57 -16.24 -5.89 12.40
CA ILE A 57 -16.20 -4.49 12.87
C ILE A 57 -14.75 -4.00 12.99
N ILE A 58 -13.90 -4.77 13.65
CA ILE A 58 -12.47 -4.50 13.80
C ILE A 58 -11.86 -4.29 12.41
N ASN A 59 -12.05 -5.24 11.49
CA ASN A 59 -11.54 -5.13 10.13
C ASN A 59 -12.06 -3.89 9.39
N LEU A 60 -13.33 -3.50 9.59
CA LEU A 60 -13.89 -2.28 9.01
C LEU A 60 -13.21 -1.01 9.53
N LEU A 61 -13.02 -0.90 10.85
CA LEU A 61 -12.35 0.22 11.51
C LEU A 61 -10.88 0.33 11.06
N PHE A 62 -10.15 -0.79 11.12
CA PHE A 62 -8.71 -0.83 10.84
C PHE A 62 -8.36 -0.61 9.36
N GLY A 63 -9.26 -0.86 8.41
CA GLY A 63 -8.92 -0.58 7.00
C GLY A 63 -8.83 0.89 6.62
N SER A 64 -9.38 1.80 7.44
CA SER A 64 -9.12 3.24 7.27
C SER A 64 -7.77 3.67 7.84
N LEU A 65 -7.21 2.86 8.75
CA LEU A 65 -5.90 3.04 9.37
C LEU A 65 -4.79 2.30 8.63
N GLU A 66 -5.15 1.25 7.88
CA GLU A 66 -4.24 0.38 7.12
C GLU A 66 -3.24 1.18 6.27
N ASP A 67 -3.68 2.21 5.54
CA ASP A 67 -2.77 2.99 4.71
C ASP A 67 -1.80 3.86 5.53
N LYS A 68 -2.20 4.28 6.74
CA LYS A 68 -1.43 5.17 7.63
C LYS A 68 -0.34 4.42 8.41
N ILE A 69 -0.57 3.16 8.77
CA ILE A 69 0.42 2.34 9.50
C ILE A 69 1.56 1.84 8.61
N LYS A 70 1.36 1.89 7.30
CA LYS A 70 2.23 1.32 6.27
C LYS A 70 3.34 2.26 5.82
N VAL A 71 2.95 3.51 5.57
CA VAL A 71 3.80 4.59 5.07
C VAL A 71 3.30 5.89 5.71
N SER A 72 4.21 6.61 6.36
CA SER A 72 3.91 7.90 7.00
C SER A 72 3.58 8.94 5.94
N GLY A 73 2.47 9.63 6.13
CA GLY A 73 2.12 10.84 5.38
C GLY A 73 2.60 12.13 6.07
N ASP A 74 3.36 12.04 7.16
CA ASP A 74 3.84 13.19 7.90
C ASP A 74 5.10 13.77 7.25
N THR A 75 4.90 14.73 6.33
CA THR A 75 6.01 15.43 5.68
C THR A 75 6.92 16.15 6.69
N SER A 76 6.40 16.60 7.84
CA SER A 76 7.21 17.30 8.84
C SER A 76 8.19 16.36 9.53
N GLU A 77 7.77 15.13 9.81
CA GLU A 77 8.64 14.07 10.31
C GLU A 77 9.73 13.74 9.28
N LEU A 78 9.34 13.50 8.02
CA LEU A 78 10.28 13.14 6.96
C LEU A 78 11.31 14.26 6.67
N LEU A 79 10.90 15.53 6.73
CA LEU A 79 11.81 16.66 6.55
C LEU A 79 12.80 16.82 7.71
N LYS A 80 12.44 16.40 8.93
CA LYS A 80 13.40 16.35 10.04
C LYS A 80 14.41 15.23 9.84
N LEU A 81 13.96 14.10 9.32
CA LEU A 81 14.80 12.93 9.05
C LEU A 81 15.78 13.20 7.90
N TYR A 82 15.30 13.74 6.77
CA TYR A 82 16.11 13.98 5.57
C TYR A 82 16.44 15.47 5.41
N ASN A 83 17.19 16.02 6.35
CA ASN A 83 17.45 17.45 6.45
C ASN A 83 18.80 17.89 5.86
N ALA A 84 19.65 16.95 5.43
CA ALA A 84 21.00 17.27 4.99
C ALA A 84 21.05 17.93 3.60
N ASP A 85 20.09 17.62 2.72
CA ASP A 85 19.97 18.26 1.41
C ASP A 85 18.67 19.11 1.33
N PRO A 86 18.78 20.44 1.29
CA PRO A 86 17.63 21.33 1.14
C PRO A 86 16.83 21.11 -0.16
N SER A 87 17.45 20.52 -1.19
CA SER A 87 16.83 20.27 -2.50
C SER A 87 15.65 19.30 -2.42
N TYR A 88 15.61 18.43 -1.41
CA TYR A 88 14.55 17.46 -1.21
C TYR A 88 13.21 18.10 -0.86
N LYS A 89 13.22 19.27 -0.23
CA LYS A 89 12.01 19.99 0.16
C LYS A 89 11.43 20.75 -1.02
N LYS A 90 10.19 20.43 -1.37
CA LYS A 90 9.51 20.99 -2.54
C LYS A 90 8.21 21.62 -2.10
N ILE A 91 8.00 22.88 -2.48
CA ILE A 91 6.84 23.67 -2.07
C ILE A 91 6.01 24.01 -3.30
N VAL A 92 4.74 23.66 -3.28
CA VAL A 92 3.78 24.00 -4.33
C VAL A 92 2.69 24.86 -3.73
N GLU A 93 2.48 26.04 -4.28
CA GLU A 93 1.40 26.94 -3.89
C GLU A 93 0.19 26.70 -4.79
N LEU A 94 -0.94 26.31 -4.18
CA LEU A 94 -2.20 26.10 -4.87
C LEU A 94 -3.27 26.92 -4.16
N ASN A 95 -3.92 27.84 -4.89
CA ASN A 95 -4.98 28.70 -4.36
C ASN A 95 -4.59 29.43 -3.05
N GLY A 96 -3.37 29.96 -2.97
CA GLY A 96 -2.84 30.64 -1.78
C GLY A 96 -2.47 29.71 -0.62
N THR A 97 -2.63 28.39 -0.77
CA THR A 97 -2.19 27.38 0.21
C THR A 97 -0.85 26.80 -0.22
N LYS A 98 0.15 26.91 0.66
CA LYS A 98 1.47 26.30 0.45
C LYS A 98 1.45 24.85 0.91
N ASN A 99 1.61 23.93 -0.03
CA ASN A 99 1.73 22.50 0.22
C ASN A 99 3.20 22.12 0.13
N THR A 100 3.70 21.39 1.11
CA THR A 100 5.11 20.93 1.15
C THR A 100 5.17 19.43 0.96
N PHE A 101 6.12 19.00 0.14
CA PHE A 101 6.41 17.61 -0.16
C PHE A 101 7.91 17.36 -0.05
N ILE A 102 8.26 16.08 0.07
CA ILE A 102 9.65 15.62 0.01
C ILE A 102 9.81 14.65 -1.15
N TYR A 103 10.75 14.93 -2.05
CA TYR A 103 11.20 13.98 -3.06
C TYR A 103 12.62 14.30 -3.52
N HIS A 104 13.35 13.27 -3.92
CA HIS A 104 14.67 13.41 -4.53
C HIS A 104 14.53 13.53 -6.04
N GLU A 105 14.90 14.69 -6.58
CA GLU A 105 14.92 14.96 -8.03
C GLU A 105 16.27 14.57 -8.61
N ILE A 106 16.33 13.41 -9.28
CA ILE A 106 17.60 12.94 -9.87
C ILE A 106 17.93 13.72 -11.16
N PHE A 107 16.92 13.98 -11.99
CA PHE A 107 17.11 14.65 -13.28
C PHE A 107 15.82 15.34 -13.75
N VAL A 108 15.98 16.51 -14.37
CA VAL A 108 14.91 17.24 -15.06
C VAL A 108 15.24 17.28 -16.54
N ASN A 109 14.34 16.75 -17.38
CA ASN A 109 14.56 16.73 -18.82
C ASN A 109 14.60 18.16 -19.40
N ASP A 110 15.72 18.50 -20.03
CA ASP A 110 15.93 19.76 -20.74
C ASP A 110 15.66 19.64 -22.26
N GLY A 111 15.25 18.46 -22.73
CA GLY A 111 14.99 18.15 -24.13
C GLY A 111 16.25 17.85 -24.95
N LYS A 112 17.45 17.89 -24.35
CA LYS A 112 18.73 17.64 -25.03
C LYS A 112 19.26 16.24 -24.74
N HIS A 113 19.01 15.73 -23.53
CA HIS A 113 19.49 14.42 -23.12
C HIS A 113 18.64 13.31 -23.72
N LYS A 114 19.31 12.25 -24.19
CA LYS A 114 18.66 11.00 -24.58
C LYS A 114 18.38 10.14 -23.36
N PHE A 115 17.31 9.35 -23.40
CA PHE A 115 17.03 8.36 -22.37
C PHE A 115 17.41 6.97 -22.86
N GLU A 116 18.14 6.23 -22.04
CA GLU A 116 18.55 4.85 -22.28
C GLU A 116 18.15 3.99 -21.09
N VAL A 117 17.69 2.77 -21.36
CA VAL A 117 17.35 1.78 -20.33
C VAL A 117 18.23 0.57 -20.55
N ILE A 118 19.01 0.21 -19.54
CA ILE A 118 19.79 -1.02 -19.49
C ILE A 118 19.08 -1.95 -18.51
N ASP A 119 18.47 -3.01 -19.04
CA ASP A 119 17.62 -3.93 -18.27
C ASP A 119 18.30 -5.28 -18.08
N ASP A 120 18.60 -5.62 -16.83
CA ASP A 120 18.97 -6.98 -16.45
C ASP A 120 17.70 -7.78 -16.13
N LYS A 121 17.16 -8.39 -17.19
CA LYS A 121 15.91 -9.14 -17.13
C LYS A 121 16.02 -10.47 -16.35
N ASP A 122 17.24 -10.97 -16.14
CA ASP A 122 17.49 -12.29 -15.54
C ASP A 122 17.89 -12.15 -14.06
N GLU A 123 18.29 -10.94 -13.63
CA GLU A 123 18.51 -10.60 -12.23
C GLU A 123 17.22 -10.16 -11.51
N TYR A 124 17.02 -10.71 -10.31
CA TYR A 124 15.86 -10.41 -9.46
C TYR A 124 16.29 -9.80 -8.12
N PHE A 125 15.52 -8.83 -7.66
CA PHE A 125 15.66 -8.26 -6.33
C PHE A 125 15.36 -9.30 -5.25
N GLU A 126 16.33 -9.51 -4.37
CA GLU A 126 16.21 -10.40 -3.23
C GLU A 126 15.86 -9.65 -1.96
N LEU A 127 14.98 -10.24 -1.16
CA LEU A 127 14.63 -9.72 0.14
C LEU A 127 15.80 -9.90 1.11
N SER A 128 15.99 -8.97 2.02
CA SER A 128 16.94 -9.17 3.12
C SER A 128 16.40 -10.21 4.09
N GLY A 129 17.29 -10.91 4.79
CA GLY A 129 16.90 -11.91 5.80
C GLY A 129 15.98 -11.35 6.89
N LEU A 130 16.06 -10.05 7.22
CA LEU A 130 15.11 -9.41 8.14
C LEU A 130 13.69 -9.42 7.59
N ILE A 131 13.52 -9.06 6.31
CA ILE A 131 12.20 -9.02 5.67
C ILE A 131 11.67 -10.45 5.48
N GLU A 132 12.52 -11.39 5.05
CA GLU A 132 12.14 -12.79 4.89
C GLU A 132 11.63 -13.40 6.20
N ASN A 133 12.36 -13.18 7.29
CA ASN A 133 11.99 -13.68 8.62
C ASN A 133 10.71 -13.05 9.17
N ASN A 134 10.31 -11.87 8.69
CA ASN A 134 9.11 -11.16 9.12
C ASN A 134 8.05 -11.06 8.00
N PHE A 135 8.17 -11.88 6.94
CA PHE A 135 7.39 -11.72 5.72
C PHE A 135 5.89 -11.82 5.99
N THR A 136 5.46 -12.81 6.77
CA THR A 136 4.06 -13.05 7.10
C THR A 136 3.42 -11.82 7.77
N ASP A 137 4.12 -11.22 8.72
CA ASP A 137 3.62 -10.07 9.47
C ASP A 137 3.56 -8.84 8.56
N LEU A 138 4.63 -8.56 7.82
CA LEU A 138 4.70 -7.48 6.84
C LEU A 138 3.68 -7.61 5.71
N TYR A 139 3.34 -8.84 5.33
CA TYR A 139 2.33 -9.11 4.31
C TYR A 139 0.90 -9.03 4.84
N SER A 140 0.70 -9.36 6.13
CA SER A 140 -0.62 -9.39 6.79
C SER A 140 -1.27 -8.00 6.85
N ILE A 141 -0.47 -6.94 6.96
CA ILE A 141 -0.96 -5.56 7.04
C ILE A 141 -1.65 -5.10 5.74
N HIS A 142 -1.52 -5.86 4.65
CA HIS A 142 -2.19 -5.59 3.37
C HIS A 142 -3.50 -6.37 3.20
N SER A 143 -4.08 -6.90 4.28
CA SER A 143 -5.24 -7.80 4.26
C SER A 143 -6.47 -7.30 3.49
N ARG A 144 -6.64 -5.98 3.29
CA ARG A 144 -7.77 -5.41 2.54
C ARG A 144 -7.37 -4.78 1.20
N SER A 145 -6.15 -5.02 0.74
CA SER A 145 -5.72 -4.65 -0.60
C SER A 145 -5.98 -5.78 -1.58
N THR A 146 -6.30 -5.47 -2.83
CA THR A 146 -6.21 -6.46 -3.91
C THR A 146 -4.75 -6.88 -4.06
N LYS A 147 -4.51 -8.20 -4.06
CA LYS A 147 -3.19 -8.80 -4.12
C LYS A 147 -3.11 -9.66 -5.38
N SER A 148 -2.18 -9.32 -6.26
CA SER A 148 -1.74 -10.18 -7.36
C SER A 148 -0.23 -10.11 -7.40
N ASN A 149 0.45 -11.25 -7.44
CA ASN A 149 1.92 -11.28 -7.49
C ASN A 149 2.39 -11.20 -8.94
N GLU A 150 2.35 -10.00 -9.49
CA GLU A 150 2.86 -9.75 -10.83
C GLU A 150 4.36 -9.41 -10.77
N ASP A 151 5.08 -9.74 -11.84
CA ASP A 151 6.43 -9.24 -12.05
C ASP A 151 6.42 -7.72 -12.22
N THR A 152 7.47 -7.10 -11.72
CA THR A 152 7.65 -5.64 -11.71
C THR A 152 9.07 -5.28 -12.12
N ILE A 153 9.25 -4.04 -12.56
CA ILE A 153 10.56 -3.49 -12.88
C ILE A 153 11.05 -2.70 -11.68
N ARG A 154 12.18 -3.09 -11.10
CA ARG A 154 12.89 -2.33 -10.07
C ARG A 154 13.86 -1.38 -10.74
N LEU A 155 13.87 -0.12 -10.31
CA LEU A 155 14.93 0.82 -10.67
C LEU A 155 16.12 0.62 -9.72
N ASP A 156 17.24 0.17 -10.26
CA ASP A 156 18.45 -0.10 -9.50
C ASP A 156 19.35 1.13 -9.41
N SER A 157 19.56 1.82 -10.53
CA SER A 157 20.34 3.06 -10.54
C SER A 157 19.98 3.98 -11.69
N VAL A 158 20.38 5.24 -11.56
CA VAL A 158 20.24 6.25 -12.61
C VAL A 158 21.57 6.97 -12.72
N LYS A 159 22.12 7.00 -13.94
CA LYS A 159 23.36 7.73 -14.24
C LYS A 159 23.06 8.86 -15.22
N VAL A 160 23.34 10.08 -14.79
CA VAL A 160 23.24 11.27 -15.63
C VAL A 160 24.62 11.51 -16.25
N LEU A 161 24.70 11.47 -17.57
CA LEU A 161 25.88 11.72 -18.39
C LEU A 161 25.64 12.96 -19.25
N ASP A 162 26.68 13.51 -19.87
CA ASP A 162 26.63 14.78 -20.59
C ASP A 162 25.56 14.84 -21.71
N ASP A 163 25.29 13.72 -22.39
CA ASP A 163 24.34 13.65 -23.52
C ASP A 163 23.16 12.71 -23.28
N LYS A 164 23.16 11.97 -22.16
CA LYS A 164 22.13 10.96 -21.89
C LYS A 164 21.92 10.67 -20.41
N VAL A 165 20.73 10.17 -20.09
CA VAL A 165 20.39 9.63 -18.79
C VAL A 165 20.11 8.14 -18.94
N VAL A 166 20.86 7.34 -18.21
CA VAL A 166 20.81 5.88 -18.27
C VAL A 166 20.13 5.34 -17.02
N PHE A 167 19.02 4.65 -17.21
CA PHE A 167 18.31 3.92 -16.16
C PHE A 167 18.76 2.46 -16.17
N TYR A 168 19.22 1.96 -15.04
CA TYR A 168 19.52 0.55 -14.86
C TYR A 168 18.36 -0.10 -14.13
N THR A 169 17.82 -1.16 -14.72
CA THR A 169 16.64 -1.85 -14.20
C THR A 169 16.90 -3.34 -14.05
N LEU A 170 16.20 -3.94 -13.09
CA LEU A 170 16.17 -5.39 -12.89
C LEU A 170 14.76 -5.83 -12.49
N ARG A 171 14.53 -7.14 -12.32
CA ARG A 171 13.20 -7.67 -11.98
C ARG A 171 12.93 -7.67 -10.48
N SER A 172 11.67 -7.48 -10.10
CA SER A 172 11.16 -7.76 -8.76
C SER A 172 9.72 -8.24 -8.90
N ASN A 173 8.99 -8.41 -7.81
CA ASN A 173 7.57 -8.71 -7.84
C ASN A 173 6.77 -7.80 -6.92
N PHE A 174 5.46 -7.77 -7.14
CA PHE A 174 4.56 -6.92 -6.37
C PHE A 174 4.57 -7.26 -4.87
N TYR A 175 4.78 -8.51 -4.48
CA TYR A 175 4.85 -8.88 -3.06
C TYR A 175 6.08 -8.29 -2.37
N ASN A 176 7.25 -8.28 -3.03
CA ASN A 176 8.43 -7.60 -2.54
C ASN A 176 8.12 -6.12 -2.27
N HIS A 177 7.45 -5.45 -3.21
CA HIS A 177 7.02 -4.05 -3.03
C HIS A 177 6.09 -3.86 -1.82
N LEU A 178 5.18 -4.81 -1.57
CA LEU A 178 4.27 -4.76 -0.41
C LEU A 178 5.03 -4.85 0.92
N VAL A 179 6.00 -5.75 1.03
CA VAL A 179 6.72 -6.01 2.29
C VAL A 179 7.92 -5.09 2.50
N THR A 180 8.38 -4.36 1.48
CA THR A 180 9.44 -3.35 1.60
C THR A 180 8.88 -1.92 1.53
N ASN A 181 8.70 -1.35 0.33
CA ASN A 181 8.39 0.06 0.12
C ASN A 181 7.06 0.44 0.75
N ARG A 182 6.05 -0.44 0.63
CA ARG A 182 4.71 -0.19 1.16
C ARG A 182 4.56 -0.54 2.63
N ALA A 183 5.58 -1.11 3.27
CA ALA A 183 5.62 -1.36 4.71
C ALA A 183 6.74 -0.58 5.41
N ILE A 184 7.32 0.42 4.74
CA ILE A 184 8.55 1.09 5.22
C ILE A 184 8.37 1.74 6.60
N ASP A 185 7.16 2.19 6.95
CA ASP A 185 6.87 2.80 8.25
C ASP A 185 6.11 1.86 9.20
N TYR A 186 5.93 0.60 8.80
CA TYR A 186 5.37 -0.42 9.68
C TYR A 186 6.40 -0.81 10.75
N LYS A 187 5.92 -0.95 11.99
CA LYS A 187 6.72 -1.33 13.14
C LYS A 187 6.90 -2.84 13.17
N ILE A 188 8.13 -3.31 12.95
CA ILE A 188 8.44 -4.76 12.92
C ILE A 188 8.68 -5.28 14.34
N VAL A 189 9.36 -4.51 15.18
CA VAL A 189 9.59 -4.85 16.60
C VAL A 189 9.41 -3.59 17.42
N ASP A 190 8.49 -3.61 18.39
CA ASP A 190 8.16 -2.48 19.26
C ASP A 190 7.94 -1.16 18.50
N ASN A 191 8.91 -0.23 18.58
CA ASN A 191 8.89 1.08 17.92
C ASN A 191 9.82 1.18 16.71
N LEU A 192 10.45 0.08 16.29
CA LEU A 192 11.41 0.05 15.19
C LEU A 192 10.70 -0.20 13.85
N ARG A 193 10.80 0.77 12.94
CA ARG A 193 10.27 0.68 11.57
C ARG A 193 11.36 0.27 10.59
N LEU A 194 10.97 -0.19 9.41
CA LEU A 194 11.90 -0.42 8.31
C LEU A 194 12.66 0.83 7.89
N ARG A 195 12.02 2.00 7.93
CA ARG A 195 12.67 3.29 7.67
C ARG A 195 13.83 3.53 8.63
N ASP A 196 13.65 3.23 9.91
CA ASP A 196 14.67 3.45 10.93
C ASP A 196 15.90 2.54 10.74
N ILE A 197 15.76 1.45 9.97
CA ILE A 197 16.85 0.50 9.66
C ILE A 197 17.48 0.83 8.30
N TYR A 198 16.66 0.93 7.25
CA TYR A 198 17.13 1.00 5.86
C TYR A 198 17.21 2.41 5.28
N GLU A 199 16.50 3.39 5.84
CA GLU A 199 16.38 4.75 5.30
C GLU A 199 16.42 5.79 6.45
N HIS A 200 17.40 5.64 7.36
CA HIS A 200 17.48 6.36 8.63
C HIS A 200 17.97 7.82 8.53
N GLY A 201 18.15 8.34 7.31
CA GLY A 201 18.67 9.69 7.07
C GLY A 201 20.17 9.83 7.36
N PRO A 202 20.73 11.05 7.32
CA PRO A 202 20.04 12.31 7.02
C PRO A 202 19.89 12.61 5.52
N TYR A 203 20.39 11.72 4.66
CA TYR A 203 20.19 11.73 3.22
C TYR A 203 19.18 10.65 2.83
N ILE A 204 18.50 10.84 1.70
CA ILE A 204 17.74 9.76 1.08
C ILE A 204 18.73 8.75 0.51
N GLY A 205 18.55 7.47 0.79
CA GLY A 205 19.43 6.41 0.30
C GLY A 205 19.53 6.40 -1.23
N SER A 206 20.72 6.11 -1.74
CA SER A 206 20.92 5.86 -3.17
C SER A 206 20.14 4.61 -3.61
N LEU A 207 19.60 4.63 -4.83
CA LEU A 207 18.89 3.47 -5.40
C LEU A 207 19.77 2.20 -5.41
N GLU A 208 21.05 2.33 -5.74
CA GLU A 208 22.03 1.23 -5.84
C GLU A 208 22.16 0.43 -4.53
N ASN A 209 22.16 1.14 -3.39
CA ASN A 209 22.34 0.54 -2.08
C ASN A 209 21.01 0.22 -1.36
N SER A 210 19.88 0.55 -1.99
CA SER A 210 18.57 0.47 -1.36
C SER A 210 18.15 -0.98 -1.13
N LYS A 211 17.71 -1.27 0.10
CA LYS A 211 17.13 -2.57 0.50
C LYS A 211 15.63 -2.69 0.21
N LEU A 212 15.14 -1.84 -0.69
CA LEU A 212 13.75 -1.76 -1.06
C LEU A 212 13.57 -2.21 -2.52
N SER A 213 12.42 -2.84 -2.80
CA SER A 213 12.05 -3.32 -4.13
C SER A 213 11.94 -2.24 -5.20
N ASN A 214 11.83 -0.94 -4.84
CA ASN A 214 11.92 0.23 -5.74
C ASN A 214 11.24 0.05 -7.10
N HIS A 215 10.00 -0.43 -7.08
CA HIS A 215 9.16 -0.58 -8.27
C HIS A 215 9.01 0.77 -8.99
N VAL A 216 9.28 0.78 -10.30
CA VAL A 216 9.11 1.95 -11.17
C VAL A 216 7.63 2.34 -11.26
N GLY A 217 7.31 3.55 -10.82
CA GLY A 217 6.01 4.18 -11.06
C GLY A 217 6.12 5.26 -12.14
N ILE A 218 5.15 5.33 -13.03
CA ILE A 218 5.02 6.40 -14.02
C ILE A 218 3.83 7.24 -13.63
N ASN A 219 4.02 8.55 -13.46
CA ASN A 219 2.92 9.48 -13.24
C ASN A 219 2.71 10.36 -14.49
N ALA A 220 1.45 10.61 -14.86
CA ALA A 220 1.12 11.45 -16.01
C ALA A 220 0.03 12.48 -15.72
N LEU A 221 0.24 13.71 -16.23
CA LEU A 221 -0.80 14.74 -16.31
C LEU A 221 -1.45 14.67 -17.70
N VAL A 222 -2.74 14.37 -17.75
CA VAL A 222 -3.48 14.25 -19.01
C VAL A 222 -4.41 15.45 -19.18
N PHE A 223 -4.06 16.33 -20.11
CA PHE A 223 -4.87 17.47 -20.50
C PHE A 223 -5.70 17.14 -21.74
N LEU A 224 -7.01 17.41 -21.65
CA LEU A 224 -7.93 17.32 -22.78
C LEU A 224 -7.81 18.56 -23.67
N ASN A 225 -8.30 18.47 -24.91
CA ASN A 225 -8.28 19.57 -25.89
C ASN A 225 -9.03 20.84 -25.44
N ASN A 226 -9.92 20.71 -24.45
CA ASN A 226 -10.67 21.79 -23.84
C ASN A 226 -10.02 22.31 -22.53
N ASN A 227 -8.71 22.08 -22.35
CA ASN A 227 -7.92 22.49 -21.18
C ASN A 227 -8.38 21.90 -19.84
N LEU A 228 -9.15 20.81 -19.85
CA LEU A 228 -9.50 20.08 -18.64
C LEU A 228 -8.41 19.07 -18.27
N LEU A 229 -8.10 18.97 -16.98
CA LEU A 229 -7.22 17.95 -16.43
C LEU A 229 -8.03 16.71 -16.02
N LEU A 230 -7.63 15.54 -16.50
CA LEU A 230 -8.22 14.27 -16.09
C LEU A 230 -7.64 13.85 -14.73
N ILE A 231 -8.50 13.74 -13.71
CA ILE A 231 -8.13 13.26 -12.37
C ILE A 231 -8.94 12.01 -12.04
N PRO A 232 -8.34 10.81 -12.00
CA PRO A 232 -9.07 9.60 -11.67
C PRO A 232 -9.38 9.52 -10.17
N ARG A 233 -10.55 8.96 -9.85
CA ARG A 233 -10.94 8.59 -8.48
C ARG A 233 -10.62 7.12 -8.24
N ARG A 234 -9.86 6.84 -7.18
CA ARG A 234 -9.50 5.47 -6.81
C ARG A 234 -10.61 4.78 -6.04
N ALA A 235 -10.72 3.47 -6.22
CA ALA A 235 -11.69 2.64 -5.51
C ALA A 235 -11.29 2.40 -4.05
N GLY A 236 -12.26 1.93 -3.24
CA GLY A 236 -12.05 1.67 -1.81
C GLY A 236 -11.30 0.37 -1.50
N ASP A 237 -11.13 -0.51 -2.49
CA ASP A 237 -10.40 -1.78 -2.43
C ASP A 237 -9.03 -1.70 -3.13
N SER A 238 -8.68 -0.53 -3.67
CA SER A 238 -7.37 -0.26 -4.26
C SER A 238 -6.23 -0.51 -3.28
N THR A 239 -5.09 -1.02 -3.74
CA THR A 239 -3.96 -1.38 -2.87
C THR A 239 -3.34 -0.18 -2.13
N ILE A 240 -3.46 1.01 -2.72
CA ILE A 240 -2.98 2.27 -2.18
C ILE A 240 -4.03 3.37 -2.37
N SER A 241 -4.03 4.34 -1.45
CA SER A 241 -4.77 5.61 -1.62
C SER A 241 -6.24 5.35 -1.89
N LYS A 242 -6.87 4.60 -0.99
CA LYS A 242 -8.27 4.17 -1.10
C LYS A 242 -9.19 5.40 -1.06
N ASN A 243 -10.14 5.48 -1.99
CA ASN A 243 -11.18 6.53 -2.08
C ASN A 243 -10.70 7.99 -2.28
N VAL A 244 -9.47 8.23 -2.76
CA VAL A 244 -8.98 9.59 -3.06
C VAL A 244 -8.93 9.88 -4.56
N LEU A 245 -8.96 11.18 -4.89
CA LEU A 245 -8.59 11.69 -6.20
C LEU A 245 -7.06 11.74 -6.26
N ARG A 246 -6.46 11.06 -7.25
CA ARG A 246 -4.99 11.02 -7.39
C ARG A 246 -4.63 10.81 -8.85
N LEU A 247 -3.54 11.43 -9.28
CA LEU A 247 -2.92 11.11 -10.56
C LEU A 247 -2.44 9.64 -10.52
N GLN A 248 -2.51 8.97 -11.68
CA GLN A 248 -1.82 7.70 -11.88
C GLN A 248 -0.36 7.99 -12.16
#